data_AF-A0A2V6EW36-F1
#
_entry.id   AF-A0A2V6EW36-F1
#
_cell.length_a   1.000
_cell.length_b   1.000
_cell.length_c   1.000
_cell.angle_alpha   90.00
_cell.angle_beta   90.00
_cell.angle_gamma   90.00
#
_symmetry.space_group_name_H-M   'P 1'
#
loop_
_entity.id
_entity.type
_entity.pdbx_description
1 polymer ?
#
loop_
_entity_poly.entity_id
_entity_poly.type
_entity_poly.pdbx_seq_one_letter_code
_entity_poly.pdbx_strand_id
1 'polypeptide(L)'
;MKETESAASPMPRKDQPNVLPLEGEIDLHVSPNIAASLQMMIEKKPPKLIVDLARVTYIDSSGLAALIEGMQNVQEYGGKFALAGLQEPVRTIFEIARLDQVFRIFPNVNAALASGKK
;
A
#
# COMPACT_ATOMS: atom_id res chain seq x y z
N MET A 1 -36.32 -11.04 13.53
CA MET A 1 -36.21 -10.35 12.22
C MET A 1 -35.35 -9.11 12.39
N LYS A 2 -34.05 -9.24 12.05
CA LYS A 2 -33.15 -8.22 11.49
C LYS A 2 -31.79 -8.88 11.37
N GLU A 3 -31.60 -9.58 10.26
CA GLU A 3 -30.29 -9.92 9.73
C GLU A 3 -29.69 -8.65 9.14
N THR A 4 -28.51 -8.25 9.62
CA THR A 4 -27.50 -7.58 8.79
C THR A 4 -26.15 -8.11 9.22
N GLU A 5 -25.69 -9.08 8.47
CA GLU A 5 -24.29 -9.43 8.29
C GLU A 5 -23.46 -8.15 8.07
N SER A 6 -22.39 -7.96 8.84
CA SER A 6 -21.32 -7.03 8.48
C SER A 6 -19.98 -7.64 8.85
N ALA A 7 -19.58 -8.56 7.97
CA ALA A 7 -18.24 -8.82 7.48
C ALA A 7 -17.05 -8.31 8.31
N ALA A 8 -16.25 -9.28 8.75
CA ALA A 8 -14.81 -9.22 8.99
C ALA A 8 -14.33 -8.13 9.98
N SER A 9 -14.06 -8.55 11.22
CA SER A 9 -12.87 -8.06 11.90
C SER A 9 -11.64 -8.77 11.30
N PRO A 10 -10.83 -8.15 10.42
CA PRO A 10 -9.46 -8.61 10.28
C PRO A 10 -8.73 -8.15 11.54
N MET A 11 -8.62 -9.06 12.50
CA MET A 11 -7.54 -9.00 13.48
C MET A 11 -6.24 -8.73 12.70
N PRO A 12 -5.41 -7.74 13.09
CA PRO A 12 -4.13 -7.53 12.44
C PRO A 12 -3.28 -8.77 12.74
N ARG A 13 -3.22 -9.70 11.77
CA ARG A 13 -2.27 -10.82 11.80
C ARG A 13 -0.87 -10.20 11.81
N LYS A 14 -0.27 -10.15 12.99
CA LYS A 14 1.09 -9.72 13.35
C LYS A 14 2.22 -10.50 12.64
N ASP A 15 1.93 -11.23 11.56
CA ASP A 15 2.80 -12.24 10.95
C ASP A 15 3.09 -11.95 9.46
N GLN A 16 2.90 -10.71 9.01
CA GLN A 16 3.14 -10.35 7.61
C GLN A 16 4.28 -9.35 7.50
N PRO A 17 5.54 -9.82 7.41
CA PRO A 17 6.72 -8.97 7.36
C PRO A 17 6.78 -8.05 6.14
N ASN A 18 5.83 -8.18 5.21
CA ASN A 18 5.83 -7.46 3.95
C ASN A 18 4.64 -6.51 3.78
N VAL A 19 3.87 -6.26 4.85
CA VAL A 19 2.80 -5.25 4.84
C VAL A 19 3.27 -4.01 5.59
N LEU A 20 3.28 -2.86 4.93
CA LEU A 20 3.58 -1.57 5.51
C LEU A 20 2.27 -0.79 5.72
N PRO A 21 1.74 -0.72 6.94
CA PRO A 21 0.60 0.13 7.24
C PRO A 21 1.02 1.60 7.25
N LEU A 22 0.34 2.40 6.44
CA LEU A 22 0.43 3.85 6.43
C LEU A 22 -0.84 4.45 7.01
N GLU A 23 -0.67 5.50 7.80
CA GLU A 23 -1.77 6.18 8.47
C GLU A 23 -1.53 7.70 8.48
N GLY A 24 -2.63 8.45 8.42
CA GLY A 24 -2.61 9.91 8.38
C GLY A 24 -2.45 10.48 6.98
N GLU A 25 -1.70 11.57 6.88
CA GLU A 25 -1.52 12.37 5.67
C GLU A 25 -0.13 12.16 5.09
N ILE A 26 -0.05 11.71 3.83
CA ILE A 26 1.19 11.43 3.12
C ILE A 26 1.67 12.68 2.39
N ASP A 27 2.41 13.48 3.15
CA ASP A 27 3.03 14.74 2.75
C ASP A 27 4.57 14.60 2.60
N LEU A 28 5.25 15.62 2.08
CA LEU A 28 6.71 15.69 2.00
C LEU A 28 7.45 15.49 3.34
N HIS A 29 6.82 15.71 4.49
CA HIS A 29 7.39 15.43 5.81
C HIS A 29 7.44 13.93 6.14
N VAL A 30 6.40 13.17 5.82
CA VAL A 30 6.34 11.72 6.13
C VAL A 30 6.88 10.86 5.00
N SER A 31 6.87 11.36 3.76
CA SER A 31 7.44 10.73 2.57
C SER A 31 8.83 10.12 2.79
N PRO A 32 9.83 10.85 3.35
CA PRO A 32 11.17 10.28 3.57
C PRO A 32 11.18 9.17 4.63
N ASN A 33 10.34 9.25 5.66
CA ASN A 33 10.24 8.20 6.68
C ASN A 33 9.65 6.90 6.12
N ILE A 34 8.65 7.04 5.23
CA ILE A 34 8.04 5.92 4.51
C ILE A 34 9.05 5.29 3.57
N ALA A 35 9.78 6.10 2.79
CA ALA A 35 10.84 5.63 1.91
C ALA A 35 11.93 4.89 2.68
N ALA A 36 12.37 5.39 3.84
CA ALA A 36 13.35 4.71 4.68
C ALA A 36 12.82 3.37 5.22
N SER A 37 11.56 3.33 5.68
CA SER A 37 10.92 2.10 6.16
C SER A 37 10.76 1.07 5.02
N LEU A 38 10.38 1.53 3.83
CA LEU A 38 10.33 0.72 2.61
C LEU A 38 11.72 0.18 2.28
N GLN A 39 12.77 1.00 2.31
CA GLN A 39 14.13 0.56 2.05
C GLN A 39 14.57 -0.56 3.01
N MET A 40 14.33 -0.40 4.32
CA MET A 40 14.65 -1.47 5.29
C MET A 40 13.90 -2.78 5.02
N MET A 41 12.66 -2.69 4.53
CA MET A 41 11.91 -3.88 4.11
C MET A 41 12.48 -4.45 2.80
N ILE A 42 12.82 -3.61 1.84
CA ILE A 42 13.41 -3.96 0.54
C ILE A 42 14.77 -4.63 0.70
N GLU A 43 15.58 -4.24 1.69
CA GLU A 43 16.84 -4.91 2.03
C GLU A 43 16.64 -6.38 2.37
N LYS A 44 15.48 -6.76 2.95
CA LYS A 44 15.10 -8.15 3.20
C LYS A 44 14.65 -8.90 1.93
N LYS A 45 14.55 -8.19 0.80
CA LYS A 45 14.11 -8.67 -0.52
C LYS A 45 12.82 -9.50 -0.46
N PRO A 46 11.75 -8.97 0.16
CA PRO A 46 10.49 -9.69 0.23
C PRO A 46 9.94 -9.91 -1.18
N PRO A 47 9.46 -11.12 -1.53
CA PRO A 47 8.94 -11.39 -2.88
C PRO A 47 7.72 -10.53 -3.23
N LYS A 48 7.08 -9.95 -2.22
CA LYS A 48 5.90 -9.10 -2.36
C LYS A 48 5.83 -8.12 -1.22
N LEU A 49 5.66 -6.83 -1.50
CA LEU A 49 5.48 -5.75 -0.55
C LEU A 49 4.10 -5.12 -0.78
N ILE A 50 3.34 -4.95 0.30
CA ILE A 50 1.98 -4.42 0.28
C ILE A 50 1.95 -3.19 1.16
N VAL A 51 1.47 -2.07 0.64
CA VAL A 51 1.28 -0.86 1.42
C VAL A 51 -0.21 -0.72 1.72
N ASP A 52 -0.55 -0.69 3.01
CA ASP A 52 -1.92 -0.45 3.45
C ASP A 52 -2.15 1.05 3.62
N LEU A 53 -3.04 1.58 2.80
CA LEU A 53 -3.47 2.98 2.74
C LEU A 53 -4.87 3.16 3.35
N ALA A 54 -5.42 2.14 4.01
CA ALA A 54 -6.77 2.17 4.59
C ALA A 54 -6.96 3.32 5.59
N ARG A 55 -5.88 3.71 6.28
CA ARG A 55 -5.86 4.81 7.25
C ARG A 55 -5.26 6.11 6.69
N VAL A 56 -4.97 6.15 5.39
CA VAL A 56 -4.46 7.35 4.75
C VAL A 56 -5.63 8.21 4.29
N THR A 57 -5.66 9.45 4.77
CA THR A 57 -6.73 10.41 4.48
C THR A 57 -6.37 11.32 3.32
N TYR A 58 -5.08 11.54 3.06
CA TYR A 58 -4.60 12.44 2.01
C TYR A 58 -3.21 12.02 1.50
N ILE A 59 -2.92 12.28 0.23
CA ILE A 59 -1.59 12.11 -0.37
C ILE A 59 -1.28 13.26 -1.31
N ASP A 60 -0.06 13.79 -1.25
CA ASP A 60 0.42 14.80 -2.21
C ASP A 60 1.37 14.18 -3.25
N SER A 61 1.78 14.99 -4.23
CA SER A 61 2.78 14.68 -5.26
C SER A 61 4.07 14.07 -4.69
N SER A 62 4.55 14.57 -3.56
CA SER A 62 5.75 14.04 -2.88
C SER A 62 5.53 12.63 -2.34
N GLY A 63 4.34 12.35 -1.79
CA GLY A 63 3.97 11.03 -1.31
C GLY A 63 3.89 10.01 -2.43
N LEU A 64 3.31 10.40 -3.57
CA LEU A 64 3.28 9.57 -4.77
C LEU A 64 4.70 9.28 -5.27
N ALA A 65 5.58 10.28 -5.32
CA ALA A 65 6.97 10.10 -5.72
C ALA A 65 7.68 9.07 -4.83
N ALA A 66 7.55 9.18 -3.50
CA ALA A 66 8.14 8.23 -2.55
C ALA A 66 7.61 6.79 -2.74
N LEU A 67 6.31 6.62 -3.04
CA LEU A 67 5.72 5.31 -3.35
C LEU A 67 6.25 4.75 -4.69
N ILE A 68 6.43 5.59 -5.70
CA ILE A 68 6.99 5.20 -7.01
C ILE A 68 8.45 4.78 -6.85
N GLU A 69 9.25 5.53 -6.10
CA GLU A 69 10.63 5.15 -5.79
C GLU A 69 10.68 3.82 -5.02
N GLY A 70 9.84 3.63 -4.02
CA GLY A 70 9.75 2.36 -3.28
C GLY A 70 9.36 1.18 -4.17
N MET A 71 8.40 1.37 -5.07
CA MET A 71 8.01 0.35 -6.05
C MET A 71 9.14 0.03 -7.03
N GLN A 72 9.82 1.03 -7.58
CA GLN A 72 10.94 0.80 -8.50
C GLN A 72 12.02 -0.02 -7.81
N ASN A 73 12.42 0.34 -6.59
CA ASN A 73 13.35 -0.45 -5.79
C ASN A 73 12.85 -1.88 -5.53
N VAL A 74 11.54 -2.08 -5.34
CA VAL A 74 10.94 -3.42 -5.23
C VAL A 74 11.04 -4.21 -6.53
N GLN A 75 10.77 -3.57 -7.66
CA GLN A 75 10.83 -4.18 -8.99
C GLN A 75 12.27 -4.50 -9.42
N GLU A 76 13.26 -3.71 -8.99
CA GLU A 76 14.69 -3.91 -9.29
C GLU A 76 15.19 -5.32 -8.90
N TYR A 77 14.71 -5.87 -7.78
CA TYR A 77 15.03 -7.24 -7.36
C TYR A 77 13.96 -8.28 -7.77
N GLY A 78 12.95 -7.87 -8.55
CA GLY A 78 11.86 -8.73 -9.00
C GLY A 78 10.74 -8.95 -7.98
N GLY A 79 10.68 -8.14 -6.91
CA GLY A 79 9.58 -8.14 -5.97
C GLY A 79 8.29 -7.56 -6.55
N LYS A 80 7.15 -7.91 -5.95
CA LYS A 80 5.84 -7.38 -6.34
C LYS A 80 5.40 -6.29 -5.37
N PHE A 81 5.19 -5.07 -5.85
CA PHE A 81 4.62 -3.99 -5.04
C PHE A 81 3.11 -3.88 -5.29
N ALA A 82 2.34 -3.72 -4.22
CA ALA A 82 0.89 -3.56 -4.28
C ALA A 82 0.40 -2.57 -3.23
N LEU A 83 -0.69 -1.87 -3.55
CA LEU A 83 -1.37 -0.95 -2.65
C LEU A 83 -2.71 -1.57 -2.22
N ALA A 84 -3.10 -1.33 -0.97
CA ALA A 84 -4.33 -1.86 -0.40
C ALA A 84 -5.10 -0.75 0.33
N GLY A 85 -6.43 -0.78 0.25
CA GLY A 85 -7.26 0.10 1.07
C GLY A 85 -7.21 1.58 0.67
N LEU A 86 -7.02 1.92 -0.61
CA LEU A 86 -7.11 3.32 -1.03
C LEU A 86 -8.50 3.90 -0.71
N GLN A 87 -8.52 5.04 -0.04
CA GLN A 87 -9.73 5.84 0.11
C GLN A 87 -10.05 6.60 -1.18
N GLU A 88 -11.33 6.97 -1.39
CA GLU A 88 -11.78 7.75 -2.55
C GLU A 88 -10.91 8.96 -2.90
N PRO A 89 -10.59 9.89 -1.97
CA PRO A 89 -9.78 11.06 -2.30
C PRO A 89 -8.38 10.69 -2.79
N VAL A 90 -7.75 9.70 -2.15
CA VAL A 90 -6.44 9.18 -2.54
C VAL A 90 -6.52 8.52 -3.92
N ARG A 91 -7.58 7.74 -4.18
CA ARG A 91 -7.81 7.06 -5.45
C ARG A 91 -7.94 8.06 -6.60
N THR A 92 -8.71 9.14 -6.43
CA THR A 92 -8.85 10.18 -7.46
C THR A 92 -7.50 10.77 -7.85
N ILE A 93 -6.64 11.05 -6.86
CA ILE A 93 -5.29 11.58 -7.09
C ILE A 93 -4.42 10.57 -7.86
N PHE A 94 -4.51 9.28 -7.52
CA PHE A 94 -3.82 8.20 -8.24
C PHE A 94 -4.29 8.06 -9.70
N GLU A 95 -5.60 8.17 -9.95
CA GLU A 95 -6.15 8.12 -11.31
C GLU A 95 -5.74 9.34 -12.13
N ILE A 96 -5.75 10.54 -11.53
CA ILE A 96 -5.25 11.77 -12.19
C ILE A 96 -3.76 11.62 -12.54
N ALA A 97 -2.96 11.08 -11.63
CA ALA A 97 -1.54 10.84 -11.85
C ALA A 97 -1.27 9.63 -12.79
N ARG A 98 -2.32 8.92 -13.27
CA ARG A 98 -2.24 7.68 -14.05
C ARG A 98 -1.38 6.60 -13.40
N LEU A 99 -1.30 6.63 -12.07
CA LEU A 99 -0.54 5.66 -11.29
C LEU A 99 -1.35 4.39 -11.04
N ASP A 100 -2.68 4.42 -11.24
CA ASP A 100 -3.52 3.22 -11.15
C ASP A 100 -3.09 2.09 -12.11
N GLN A 101 -2.53 2.43 -13.28
CA GLN A 101 -2.02 1.45 -14.24
C GLN A 101 -0.64 0.90 -13.86
N VAL A 102 0.13 1.67 -13.09
CA VAL A 102 1.49 1.32 -12.71
C VAL A 102 1.49 0.49 -11.43
N PHE A 103 0.61 0.83 -10.49
CA PHE A 103 0.45 0.16 -9.21
C PHE A 103 -0.71 -0.82 -9.21
N ARG A 104 -0.51 -2.01 -8.64
CA ARG A 104 -1.64 -2.90 -8.35
C ARG A 104 -2.37 -2.42 -7.12
N ILE A 105 -3.52 -1.79 -7.33
CA ILE A 105 -4.40 -1.31 -6.27
C ILE A 105 -5.44 -2.37 -5.94
N PHE A 106 -5.59 -2.67 -4.65
CA PHE A 106 -6.57 -3.59 -4.11
C PHE A 106 -7.47 -2.90 -3.08
N PRO A 107 -8.71 -3.36 -2.92
CA PRO A 107 -9.64 -2.77 -1.96
C PRO A 107 -9.22 -3.01 -0.51
N ASN A 108 -8.43 -4.04 -0.22
CA ASN A 108 -7.95 -4.34 1.13
C ASN A 108 -6.68 -5.22 1.08
N VAL A 109 -5.98 -5.28 2.21
CA VAL A 109 -4.72 -6.05 2.35
C VAL A 109 -4.94 -7.53 2.03
N ASN A 110 -6.11 -8.09 2.38
CA ASN A 110 -6.44 -9.49 2.16
C ASN A 110 -6.53 -9.82 0.65
N ALA A 111 -7.22 -8.99 -0.12
CA ALA A 111 -7.28 -9.08 -1.58
C ALA A 111 -5.89 -8.93 -2.20
N ALA A 112 -5.11 -7.94 -1.73
CA ALA A 112 -3.74 -7.75 -2.18
C ALA A 112 -2.90 -9.01 -1.97
N LEU A 113 -2.98 -9.64 -0.79
CA LEU A 113 -2.28 -10.88 -0.47
C LEU A 113 -2.73 -12.04 -1.36
N ALA A 114 -4.04 -12.23 -1.53
CA ALA A 114 -4.63 -13.32 -2.29
C ALA A 114 -4.16 -13.33 -3.76
N SER A 115 -3.96 -12.16 -4.38
CA SER A 115 -3.43 -12.04 -5.75
C SER A 115 -1.96 -12.48 -5.93
N GLY A 116 -1.30 -12.96 -4.87
CA GLY A 116 0.05 -13.52 -4.90
C GLY A 116 0.14 -15.01 -5.20
N LYS A 117 -0.99 -15.74 -5.25
CA LYS A 117 -1.00 -17.15 -5.67
C LYS A 117 -0.90 -17.26 -7.19
N LYS A 118 0.31 -17.13 -7.72
CA LYS A 118 0.73 -17.80 -8.97
C LYS A 118 2.23 -17.82 -9.06
#